data_AF-A0AAW5VAC7-F1
#
_entry.id   AF-A0AAW5VAC7-F1
#
_cell.length_a   1.000
_cell.length_b   1.000
_cell.length_c   1.000
_cell.angle_alpha   90.00
_cell.angle_beta   90.00
_cell.angle_gamma   90.00
#
_symmetry.space_group_name_H-M   'P 1'
#
loop_
_entity.id
_entity.type
_entity.pdbx_description
1 polymer ?
#
loop_
_entity_poly.entity_id
_entity_poly.type
_entity_poly.pdbx_seq_one_letter_code
_entity_poly.pdbx_strand_id
1 'polypeptide(L)'
;MNRKELLQKAGMAVAVSGILSTLSAEDHNHESASMPTAGKSKYAKAMMAAIHCQLSAEVCLSHCITELGKGDKAMAACATSTREVISLCDSFVKLASQNSTFTKKLANLCVEVCEACAKECDKHANHHAVCKECRDSCLACAKELKKV
;
A
#
# COMPACT_ATOMS: atom_id res chain seq x y z
N MET A 1 19.99 -49.33 -4.83
CA MET A 1 20.90 -48.19 -5.13
C MET A 1 21.03 -47.36 -3.87
N ASN A 2 22.25 -47.27 -3.33
CA ASN A 2 22.49 -46.90 -1.94
C ASN A 2 22.87 -45.42 -1.85
N ARG A 3 22.21 -44.65 -0.97
CA ARG A 3 22.36 -43.19 -0.73
C ARG A 3 23.81 -42.68 -0.57
N LYS A 4 24.76 -43.57 -0.31
CA LYS A 4 26.19 -43.27 -0.16
C LYS A 4 26.89 -42.96 -1.50
N GLU A 5 26.39 -43.49 -2.62
CA GLU A 5 26.99 -43.22 -3.94
C GLU A 5 26.62 -41.84 -4.50
N LEU A 6 25.51 -41.24 -4.04
CA LEU A 6 25.08 -39.92 -4.49
C LEU A 6 25.91 -38.78 -3.85
N LEU A 7 26.47 -39.02 -2.66
CA LEU A 7 27.33 -38.06 -1.95
C LEU A 7 28.80 -38.11 -2.37
N GLN A 8 29.22 -39.15 -3.10
CA GLN A 8 30.61 -39.27 -3.60
C GLN A 8 30.83 -38.57 -4.95
N LYS A 9 29.78 -38.05 -5.61
CA LYS A 9 29.86 -37.42 -6.94
C LYS A 9 29.73 -35.89 -6.97
N ALA A 10 29.71 -35.22 -5.82
CA ALA A 10 29.67 -33.75 -5.76
C ALA A 10 30.82 -33.14 -4.94
N GLY A 11 31.91 -33.88 -4.77
CA GLY A 11 33.15 -33.42 -4.15
C GLY A 11 34.31 -33.43 -5.15
N MET A 12 34.37 -32.44 -6.04
CA MET A 12 35.59 -32.10 -6.78
C MET A 12 35.84 -30.60 -6.62
N ALA A 13 36.52 -30.27 -5.52
CA ALA A 13 37.34 -29.08 -5.44
C ALA A 13 38.74 -29.46 -5.94
N VAL A 14 39.11 -28.97 -7.13
CA VAL A 14 40.51 -28.85 -7.54
C VAL A 14 40.77 -27.36 -7.70
N ALA A 15 41.16 -26.72 -6.61
CA ALA A 15 41.69 -25.36 -6.65
C ALA A 15 43.16 -25.46 -7.10
N VAL A 16 43.39 -25.15 -8.36
CA VAL A 16 44.71 -24.87 -8.93
C VAL A 16 45.22 -23.59 -8.29
N SER A 17 46.35 -23.65 -7.59
CA SER A 17 47.08 -22.46 -7.14
C SER A 17 47.50 -21.63 -8.36
N GLY A 18 46.81 -20.51 -8.62
CA GLY A 18 47.21 -19.58 -9.67
C GLY A 18 46.11 -18.60 -10.07
N ILE A 19 46.40 -17.32 -9.84
CA ILE A 19 45.66 -16.13 -10.30
C ILE A 19 44.33 -15.88 -9.57
N LEU A 20 44.46 -15.23 -8.42
CA LEU A 20 43.41 -14.45 -7.77
C LEU A 20 43.17 -13.18 -8.61
N SER A 21 42.40 -13.27 -9.70
CA SER A 21 42.03 -12.08 -10.49
C SER A 21 40.57 -12.16 -10.95
N THR A 22 39.81 -11.14 -10.52
CA THR A 22 38.55 -10.61 -11.06
C THR A 22 37.28 -11.46 -10.93
N LEU A 23 36.81 -11.64 -9.70
CA LEU A 23 35.40 -11.34 -9.41
C LEU A 23 35.32 -9.84 -9.11
N SER A 24 35.38 -9.02 -10.16
CA SER A 24 34.94 -7.63 -10.00
C SER A 24 33.44 -7.70 -9.81
N ALA A 25 32.95 -7.18 -8.69
CA ALA A 25 31.61 -6.63 -8.68
C ALA A 25 31.63 -5.51 -9.75
N GLU A 26 30.85 -5.65 -10.81
CA GLU A 26 30.58 -4.51 -11.70
C GLU A 26 29.98 -3.40 -10.83
N ASP A 27 30.81 -2.40 -10.56
CA ASP A 27 30.43 -1.16 -9.90
C ASP A 27 29.54 -0.41 -10.90
N HIS A 28 28.23 -0.61 -10.79
CA HIS A 28 27.26 0.12 -11.60
C HIS A 28 27.30 1.58 -11.17
N ASN A 29 28.14 2.36 -11.84
CA ASN A 29 28.13 3.82 -11.74
C ASN A 29 26.73 4.32 -12.11
N HIS A 30 25.97 4.79 -11.12
CA HIS A 30 24.72 5.50 -11.30
C HIS A 30 25.03 6.90 -11.85
N GLU A 31 25.37 6.96 -13.13
CA GLU A 31 25.44 8.22 -13.85
C GLU A 31 24.03 8.81 -13.85
N SER A 32 23.89 9.96 -13.19
CA SER A 32 22.62 10.64 -12.97
C SER A 32 22.18 11.29 -14.29
N ALA A 33 21.75 10.46 -15.24
CA ALA A 33 21.03 10.93 -16.40
C ALA A 33 19.81 11.70 -15.88
N SER A 34 19.75 12.98 -16.23
CA SER A 34 18.63 13.85 -15.89
C SER A 34 17.39 13.29 -16.57
N MET A 35 16.63 12.48 -15.83
CA MET A 35 15.33 11.98 -16.23
C MET A 35 14.46 13.18 -16.64
N PRO A 36 13.74 13.12 -17.77
CA PRO A 36 12.72 14.10 -18.07
C PRO A 36 11.81 14.19 -16.86
N THR A 37 11.67 15.37 -16.26
CA THR A 37 10.78 15.56 -15.11
C THR A 37 9.38 15.23 -15.59
N ALA A 38 8.91 14.02 -15.31
CA ALA A 38 7.53 13.63 -15.52
C ALA A 38 6.68 14.74 -14.88
N GLY A 39 5.88 15.43 -15.70
CA GLY A 39 5.09 16.57 -15.26
C GLY A 39 4.30 16.18 -14.02
N LYS A 40 4.43 16.94 -12.92
CA LYS A 40 3.71 16.67 -11.68
C LYS A 40 2.22 16.60 -12.00
N SER A 41 1.59 15.43 -11.79
CA SER A 41 0.15 15.27 -11.98
C SER A 41 -0.59 16.33 -11.15
N LYS A 42 -1.58 17.00 -11.76
CA LYS A 42 -2.45 17.95 -11.04
C LYS A 42 -3.18 17.31 -9.85
N TYR A 43 -3.29 15.98 -9.83
CA TYR A 43 -3.93 15.22 -8.75
C TYR A 43 -2.94 14.61 -7.76
N ALA A 44 -1.63 14.87 -7.89
CA ALA A 44 -0.60 14.19 -7.10
C ALA A 44 -0.85 14.21 -5.57
N LYS A 45 -1.29 15.35 -5.02
CA LYS A 45 -1.61 15.45 -3.58
C LYS A 45 -2.80 14.58 -3.17
N ALA A 46 -3.89 14.62 -3.95
CA ALA A 46 -5.06 13.81 -3.70
C ALA A 46 -4.75 12.31 -3.87
N MET A 47 -3.94 11.94 -4.87
CA MET A 47 -3.50 10.55 -5.06
C MET A 47 -2.67 10.05 -3.88
N MET A 48 -1.70 10.83 -3.41
CA MET A 48 -0.90 10.45 -2.24
C MET A 48 -1.75 10.31 -0.98
N ALA A 49 -2.72 11.21 -0.78
CA ALA A 49 -3.64 11.11 0.34
C ALA A 49 -4.56 9.88 0.24
N ALA A 50 -5.04 9.54 -0.96
CA ALA A 50 -5.84 8.33 -1.22
C ALA A 50 -5.03 7.05 -1.00
N ILE A 51 -3.76 6.99 -1.44
CA ILE A 51 -2.85 5.86 -1.20
C ILE A 51 -2.65 5.66 0.30
N HIS A 52 -2.38 6.74 1.05
CA HIS A 52 -2.20 6.66 2.49
C HIS A 52 -3.49 6.20 3.19
N CYS A 53 -4.64 6.74 2.79
CA CYS A 53 -5.94 6.37 3.34
C CYS A 53 -6.30 4.91 3.07
N GLN A 54 -6.06 4.43 1.86
CA GLN A 54 -6.22 3.02 1.51
C GLN A 54 -5.35 2.13 2.41
N LEU A 55 -4.07 2.47 2.60
CA LEU A 55 -3.17 1.69 3.45
C LEU A 55 -3.65 1.66 4.92
N SER A 56 -4.02 2.82 5.49
CA SER A 56 -4.58 2.87 6.85
C SER A 56 -5.88 2.05 6.97
N ALA A 57 -6.72 2.08 5.93
CA ALA A 57 -7.96 1.31 5.87
C ALA A 57 -7.72 -0.20 5.80
N GLU A 58 -6.72 -0.68 5.05
CA GLU A 58 -6.34 -2.11 5.03
C GLU A 58 -5.92 -2.60 6.42
N VAL A 59 -5.09 -1.83 7.13
CA VAL A 59 -4.66 -2.16 8.49
C VAL A 59 -5.85 -2.16 9.46
N CYS A 60 -6.73 -1.17 9.36
CA CYS A 60 -7.93 -1.08 10.19
C CYS A 60 -8.90 -2.24 9.90
N LEU A 61 -9.10 -2.61 8.63
CA LEU A 61 -9.95 -3.71 8.23
C LEU A 61 -9.46 -5.05 8.81
N SER A 62 -8.15 -5.32 8.73
CA SER A 62 -7.54 -6.53 9.30
C SER A 62 -7.80 -6.65 10.81
N HIS A 63 -7.68 -5.53 11.53
CA HIS A 63 -8.04 -5.46 12.94
C HIS A 63 -9.54 -5.72 13.17
N CYS A 64 -10.42 -5.07 12.41
CA CYS A 64 -11.87 -5.26 12.54
C CYS A 64 -12.28 -6.72 12.32
N ILE A 65 -11.70 -7.40 11.33
CA ILE A 65 -11.95 -8.83 11.06
C ILE A 65 -11.48 -9.70 12.23
N THR A 66 -10.34 -9.37 12.83
CA THR A 66 -9.81 -10.08 14.00
C THR A 66 -10.74 -9.98 15.20
N GLU A 67 -11.26 -8.79 15.51
CA GLU A 67 -12.20 -8.61 16.62
C GLU A 67 -13.56 -9.28 16.33
N LEU A 68 -14.05 -9.22 15.09
CA LEU A 68 -15.26 -9.96 14.67
C LEU A 68 -15.11 -11.47 14.89
N GLY A 69 -13.91 -12.03 14.62
CA GLY A 69 -13.60 -13.44 14.86
C GLY A 69 -13.64 -13.85 16.34
N LYS A 70 -13.50 -12.89 17.27
CA LYS A 70 -13.65 -13.10 18.72
C LYS A 70 -15.11 -12.97 19.18
N GLY A 71 -16.04 -12.68 18.26
CA GLY A 71 -17.46 -12.51 18.54
C GLY A 71 -17.89 -11.06 18.80
N ASP A 72 -16.99 -10.08 18.72
CA ASP A 72 -17.35 -8.67 18.86
C ASP A 72 -17.97 -8.13 17.56
N LYS A 73 -19.31 -8.01 17.55
CA LYS A 73 -20.06 -7.52 16.40
C LYS A 73 -20.00 -6.00 16.24
N ALA A 74 -19.46 -5.25 17.19
CA ALA A 74 -19.39 -3.79 17.12
C ALA A 74 -18.56 -3.31 15.93
N MET A 75 -17.60 -4.10 15.46
CA MET A 75 -16.73 -3.75 14.32
C MET A 75 -17.37 -3.93 12.93
N ALA A 76 -18.59 -4.48 12.83
CA ALA A 76 -19.17 -4.86 11.54
C ALA A 76 -19.36 -3.67 10.58
N ALA A 77 -19.82 -2.53 11.10
CA ALA A 77 -20.00 -1.31 10.32
C ALA A 77 -18.65 -0.68 9.95
N CYS A 78 -17.70 -0.66 10.90
CA CYS A 78 -16.33 -0.19 10.65
C CYS A 78 -15.67 -1.00 9.53
N ALA A 79 -15.71 -2.34 9.59
CA ALA A 79 -15.17 -3.23 8.57
C ALA A 79 -15.82 -3.06 7.18
N THR A 80 -17.13 -2.79 7.14
CA THR A 80 -17.84 -2.56 5.88
C THR A 80 -17.35 -1.27 5.23
N SER A 81 -17.36 -0.16 5.98
CA SER A 81 -16.94 1.16 5.47
C SER A 81 -15.46 1.23 5.09
N THR A 82 -14.56 0.55 5.81
CA THR A 82 -13.13 0.49 5.42
C THR A 82 -12.92 -0.24 4.09
N ARG A 83 -13.69 -1.29 3.79
CA ARG A 83 -13.63 -1.98 2.48
C ARG A 83 -14.05 -1.07 1.33
N GLU A 84 -15.05 -0.23 1.55
CA GLU A 84 -15.50 0.76 0.56
C GLU A 84 -14.41 1.80 0.29
N VAL A 85 -13.77 2.34 1.34
CA VAL A 85 -12.63 3.25 1.23
C VAL A 85 -11.49 2.63 0.43
N ILE A 86 -11.09 1.40 0.75
CA ILE A 86 -10.01 0.69 0.05
C ILE A 86 -10.29 0.65 -1.45
N SER A 87 -11.50 0.23 -1.83
CA SER A 87 -11.89 0.06 -3.23
C SER A 87 -11.94 1.39 -3.98
N LEU A 88 -12.50 2.43 -3.37
CA LEU A 88 -12.69 3.71 -4.05
C LEU A 88 -11.42 4.55 -4.10
N CYS A 89 -10.61 4.57 -3.04
CA CYS A 89 -9.32 5.26 -3.04
C CYS A 89 -8.36 4.66 -4.09
N ASP A 90 -8.27 3.34 -4.21
CA ASP A 90 -7.50 2.66 -5.26
C ASP A 90 -8.01 3.04 -6.67
N SER A 91 -9.33 2.99 -6.87
CA SER A 91 -9.96 3.39 -8.13
C SER A 91 -9.66 4.85 -8.47
N PHE A 92 -9.71 5.74 -7.48
CA PHE A 92 -9.38 7.15 -7.68
C PHE A 92 -7.93 7.34 -8.13
N VAL A 93 -6.97 6.68 -7.47
CA VAL A 93 -5.56 6.74 -7.84
C VAL A 93 -5.36 6.28 -9.29
N LYS A 94 -5.99 5.17 -9.69
CA LYS A 94 -5.92 4.63 -11.06
C LYS A 94 -6.50 5.58 -12.10
N LEU A 95 -7.63 6.23 -11.83
CA LEU A 95 -8.22 7.18 -12.79
C LEU A 95 -7.48 8.51 -12.82
N ALA A 96 -7.03 9.00 -11.67
CA ALA A 96 -6.28 10.25 -11.55
C ALA A 96 -4.90 10.15 -12.24
N SER A 97 -4.21 9.01 -12.14
CA SER A 97 -2.92 8.81 -12.82
C SER A 97 -3.02 8.88 -14.34
N GLN A 98 -4.19 8.54 -14.89
CA GLN A 98 -4.48 8.55 -16.32
C GLN A 98 -5.16 9.85 -16.80
N ASN A 99 -5.30 10.86 -15.93
CA ASN A 99 -6.04 12.09 -16.22
C ASN A 99 -7.47 11.84 -16.76
N SER A 100 -8.14 10.82 -16.24
CA SER A 100 -9.49 10.45 -16.69
C SER A 100 -10.48 11.61 -16.58
N THR A 101 -11.42 11.70 -17.52
CA THR A 101 -12.55 12.64 -17.45
C THR A 101 -13.48 12.33 -16.27
N PHE A 102 -13.43 11.11 -15.72
CA PHE A 102 -14.22 10.68 -14.57
C PHE A 102 -13.57 10.98 -13.21
N THR A 103 -12.31 11.45 -13.17
CA THR A 103 -11.57 11.65 -11.91
C THR A 103 -12.32 12.53 -10.91
N LYS A 104 -12.91 13.65 -11.36
CA LYS A 104 -13.66 14.55 -10.47
C LYS A 104 -14.93 13.92 -9.90
N LYS A 105 -15.68 13.19 -10.75
CA LYS A 105 -16.89 12.49 -10.30
C LYS A 105 -16.56 11.42 -9.27
N LEU A 106 -15.50 10.65 -9.50
CA LEU A 106 -15.04 9.64 -8.55
C LEU A 106 -14.48 10.27 -7.27
N ALA A 107 -13.77 11.40 -7.36
CA ALA A 107 -13.27 12.12 -6.18
C ALA A 107 -14.41 12.53 -5.22
N ASN A 108 -15.51 13.06 -5.76
CA ASN A 108 -16.68 13.41 -4.96
C ASN A 108 -17.26 12.21 -4.21
N LEU A 109 -17.39 11.06 -4.89
CA LEU A 109 -17.85 9.83 -4.24
C LEU A 109 -16.84 9.33 -3.18
N CYS A 110 -15.54 9.44 -3.45
CA CYS A 110 -14.50 9.10 -2.47
C CYS A 110 -14.59 9.98 -1.23
N VAL A 111 -14.95 11.26 -1.35
CA VAL A 111 -15.18 12.14 -0.19
C VAL A 111 -16.29 11.59 0.69
N GLU A 112 -17.44 11.23 0.11
CA GLU A 112 -18.59 10.70 0.85
C GLU A 112 -18.22 9.40 1.60
N VAL A 113 -17.52 8.49 0.92
CA VAL A 113 -17.09 7.21 1.50
C VAL A 113 -16.01 7.41 2.59
N CYS A 114 -15.05 8.31 2.38
CA CYS A 114 -14.05 8.64 3.41
C CYS A 114 -14.70 9.24 4.66
N GLU A 115 -15.68 10.15 4.49
CA GLU A 115 -16.39 10.74 5.63
C GLU A 115 -17.27 9.73 6.38
N ALA A 116 -17.91 8.81 5.65
CA ALA A 116 -18.65 7.71 6.26
C ALA A 116 -17.73 6.78 7.06
N CYS A 117 -16.60 6.36 6.48
CA CYS A 117 -15.61 5.53 7.16
C CYS A 117 -15.00 6.23 8.38
N ALA A 118 -14.70 7.53 8.28
CA ALA A 118 -14.23 8.31 9.41
C ALA A 118 -15.23 8.28 10.58
N LYS A 119 -16.54 8.43 10.32
CA LYS A 119 -17.59 8.36 11.36
C LYS A 119 -17.68 6.99 12.01
N GLU A 120 -17.52 5.91 11.25
CA GLU A 120 -17.52 4.56 11.82
C GLU A 120 -16.26 4.28 12.64
N CYS A 121 -15.09 4.68 12.14
CA CYS A 121 -13.82 4.54 12.86
C CYS A 121 -13.79 5.38 14.15
N ASP A 122 -14.45 6.55 14.17
CA ASP A 122 -14.52 7.45 15.33
C ASP A 122 -15.07 6.77 16.58
N LYS A 123 -16.08 5.91 16.41
CA LYS A 123 -16.73 5.12 17.47
C LYS A 123 -15.76 4.20 18.21
N HIS A 124 -14.62 3.88 17.60
CA HIS A 124 -13.66 2.90 18.11
C HIS A 124 -12.29 3.50 18.39
N ALA A 125 -12.08 4.76 18.02
CA ALA A 125 -10.76 5.37 18.00
C ALA A 125 -10.15 5.65 19.38
N ASN A 126 -10.95 5.63 20.45
CA ASN A 126 -10.48 5.71 21.83
C ASN A 126 -10.04 4.34 22.38
N HIS A 127 -10.35 3.26 21.67
CA HIS A 127 -10.05 1.88 22.09
C HIS A 127 -9.01 1.22 21.18
N HIS A 128 -9.01 1.57 19.89
CA HIS A 128 -8.15 0.98 18.87
C HIS A 128 -7.39 2.07 18.13
N ALA A 129 -6.07 2.11 18.34
CA ALA A 129 -5.18 3.07 17.68
C ALA A 129 -5.27 2.99 16.14
N VAL A 130 -5.47 1.79 15.60
CA VAL A 130 -5.66 1.57 14.15
C VAL A 130 -6.93 2.23 13.61
N CYS A 131 -8.02 2.25 14.39
CA CYS A 131 -9.24 2.97 14.02
C CYS A 131 -9.03 4.49 14.08
N LYS A 132 -8.28 4.98 15.08
CA LYS A 132 -7.87 6.39 15.14
C LYS A 132 -7.08 6.82 13.90
N GLU A 133 -6.07 6.05 13.52
CA GLU A 133 -5.23 6.33 12.36
C GLU A 133 -6.04 6.33 11.06
N CYS A 134 -6.91 5.33 10.88
CA CYS A 134 -7.78 5.26 9.71
C CYS A 134 -8.75 6.44 9.63
N ARG A 135 -9.38 6.83 10.75
CA ARG A 135 -10.26 8.01 10.85
C ARG A 135 -9.52 9.28 10.46
N ASP A 136 -8.34 9.51 11.02
CA ASP A 136 -7.55 10.72 10.78
C ASP A 136 -7.06 10.76 9.31
N SER A 137 -6.68 9.60 8.75
CA SER A 137 -6.30 9.46 7.34
C SER A 137 -7.46 9.66 6.36
N CYS A 138 -8.66 9.16 6.68
CA CYS A 138 -9.88 9.41 5.91
C CYS A 138 -10.22 10.90 5.84
N LEU A 139 -10.14 11.62 6.97
CA LEU A 139 -10.40 13.06 7.01
C LEU A 139 -9.36 13.85 6.19
N ALA A 140 -8.08 13.46 6.26
CA ALA A 140 -7.03 14.05 5.45
C ALA A 140 -7.25 13.79 3.95
N CYS A 141 -7.64 12.57 3.59
CA CYS A 141 -7.95 12.20 2.21
C CYS A 141 -9.14 12.99 1.65
N ALA A 142 -10.26 13.04 2.37
CA ALA A 142 -11.43 13.81 1.99
C ALA A 142 -11.10 15.29 1.77
N LYS A 143 -10.21 15.87 2.59
CA LYS A 143 -9.74 17.26 2.42
C LYS A 143 -8.98 17.48 1.11
N GLU A 144 -8.13 16.55 0.69
CA GLU A 144 -7.41 16.66 -0.59
C GLU A 144 -8.30 16.33 -1.79
N LEU A 145 -9.20 15.34 -1.67
CA LEU A 145 -10.17 14.98 -2.70
C LEU A 145 -11.13 16.14 -3.04
N LYS A 146 -11.52 16.96 -2.05
CA LYS A 146 -12.33 18.18 -2.27
C LYS A 146 -11.65 19.24 -3.13
N LYS A 147 -10.34 19.13 -3.41
CA LYS A 147 -9.58 20.06 -4.25
C LYS A 147 -9.44 19.60 -5.70
N VAL A 148 -9.95 18.40 -6.02
CA VAL A 148 -9.95 17.79 -7.36
C VAL A 148 -11.07 18.37 -8.23
#